data_AF-A0A523TX46-F1
#
_entry.id   AF-A0A523TX46-F1
#
_cell.length_a   1.000
_cell.length_b   1.000
_cell.length_c   1.000
_cell.angle_alpha   90.00
_cell.angle_beta   90.00
_cell.angle_gamma   90.00
#
_symmetry.space_group_name_H-M   'P 1'
#
loop_
_entity.id
_entity.type
_entity.pdbx_description
1 polymer ?
#
loop_
_entity_poly.entity_id
_entity_poly.type
_entity_poly.pdbx_seq_one_letter_code
_entity_poly.pdbx_strand_id
1 'polypeptide(L)'
;MRKSSDSKTRKLKATTGTSRACTSWLLQWCRNGATRFFLRPTRNRAVTAEDFETLVLESSTGIARAKTLPLFDPAEPGVPKPGLVSVIVLPKGGAPLSLALRTQVREYLDARRLVTTIIYIVEAEFISVDVSVTVVKTPEANSVELEPRIRKIIEEFFDPEFGGNPALAVSYVAGISEDRGTGWEFGRNVYRSELFELLERIDGVDHVDEITLPVATVHIEEYQLPELQNVSVTIIT
;
A
#
# COMPACT_ATOMS: atom_id res chain seq x y z
N MET A 1 -10.97 -53.95 61.44
CA MET A 1 -10.86 -52.78 62.34
C MET A 1 -10.54 -51.55 61.51
N ARG A 2 -11.41 -50.53 61.61
CA ARG A 2 -11.36 -49.07 61.27
C ARG A 2 -10.25 -48.59 60.30
N LYS A 3 -10.54 -48.13 59.07
CA LYS A 3 -11.20 -46.88 58.58
C LYS A 3 -10.52 -45.55 58.95
N SER A 4 -10.03 -44.85 57.92
CA SER A 4 -10.10 -43.38 57.70
C SER A 4 -9.82 -43.14 56.20
N SER A 5 -10.79 -42.85 55.32
CA SER A 5 -11.19 -41.49 54.86
C SER A 5 -9.99 -40.55 54.66
N ASP A 6 -9.74 -40.01 53.46
CA ASP A 6 -10.60 -38.97 52.90
C ASP A 6 -10.55 -38.86 51.35
N SER A 7 -11.68 -38.40 50.84
CA SER A 7 -12.06 -38.13 49.46
C SER A 7 -11.67 -36.71 49.02
N LYS A 8 -11.30 -36.50 47.75
CA LYS A 8 -11.99 -35.56 46.84
C LYS A 8 -11.33 -35.35 45.47
N THR A 9 -12.22 -35.39 44.47
CA THR A 9 -12.30 -34.56 43.25
C THR A 9 -11.35 -34.78 42.07
N ARG A 10 -11.91 -35.47 41.06
CA ARG A 10 -11.74 -35.25 39.61
C ARG A 10 -11.63 -33.77 39.23
N LYS A 11 -10.68 -33.43 38.35
CA LYS A 11 -10.94 -32.55 37.19
C LYS A 11 -10.16 -33.02 35.96
N LEU A 12 -10.88 -32.99 34.84
CA LEU A 12 -10.51 -33.41 33.50
C LEU A 12 -9.40 -32.52 32.93
N LYS A 13 -8.38 -33.11 32.32
CA LYS A 13 -7.45 -32.40 31.43
C LYS A 13 -8.11 -32.28 30.05
N ALA A 14 -8.54 -31.06 29.71
CA ALA A 14 -8.88 -30.70 28.35
C ALA A 14 -7.61 -30.29 27.60
N THR A 15 -7.35 -31.00 26.49
CA THR A 15 -6.49 -30.59 25.40
C THR A 15 -7.11 -29.40 24.69
N THR A 16 -6.36 -28.32 24.51
CA THR A 16 -6.57 -27.39 23.38
C THR A 16 -5.30 -26.59 23.18
N GLY A 17 -4.63 -26.84 22.05
CA GLY A 17 -3.64 -25.93 21.52
C GLY A 17 -4.32 -24.64 21.07
N THR A 18 -3.63 -23.52 21.23
CA THR A 18 -3.97 -22.32 20.47
C THR A 18 -2.71 -21.49 20.28
N SER A 19 -2.39 -21.37 18.99
CA SER A 19 -1.33 -20.60 18.37
C SER A 19 -1.24 -19.18 18.95
N ARG A 20 -0.07 -18.84 19.48
CA ARG A 20 0.39 -17.46 19.71
C ARG A 20 0.95 -16.93 18.39
N ALA A 21 0.11 -16.41 17.51
CA ALA A 21 0.54 -15.69 16.31
C ALA A 21 -0.58 -14.77 15.81
N CYS A 22 -1.01 -13.80 16.64
CA CYS A 22 -1.97 -12.79 16.17
C CYS A 22 -1.83 -11.42 16.84
N THR A 23 -0.71 -11.15 17.53
CA THR A 23 -0.47 -9.87 18.22
C THR A 23 0.71 -9.08 17.69
N SER A 24 1.44 -9.59 16.67
CA SER A 24 2.64 -8.93 16.15
C SER A 24 2.32 -7.80 15.16
N TRP A 25 1.30 -7.98 14.32
CA TRP A 25 1.04 -7.08 13.18
C TRP A 25 0.56 -5.68 13.61
N LEU A 26 -0.28 -5.57 14.64
CA LEU A 26 -0.81 -4.28 15.12
C LEU A 26 0.24 -3.41 15.85
N LEU A 27 1.27 -4.04 16.44
CA LEU A 27 2.32 -3.33 17.18
C LEU A 27 3.45 -2.81 16.26
N GLN A 28 3.63 -3.40 15.08
CA GLN A 28 4.60 -2.93 14.10
C GLN A 28 4.13 -1.62 13.46
N TRP A 29 2.83 -1.50 13.19
CA TRP A 29 2.23 -0.28 12.59
C TRP A 29 2.26 0.94 13.52
N CYS A 30 2.20 0.73 14.85
CA CYS A 30 2.28 1.82 15.83
C CYS A 30 3.67 2.46 15.95
N ARG A 31 4.74 1.86 15.38
CA ARG A 31 6.12 2.29 15.61
C ARG A 31 6.59 3.42 14.67
N ASN A 32 5.90 3.63 13.54
CA ASN A 32 6.22 4.66 12.56
C ASN A 32 5.36 5.92 12.76
N GLY A 33 5.61 6.65 13.85
CA GLY A 33 5.54 8.12 13.85
C GLY A 33 4.20 8.84 13.58
N ALA A 34 3.05 8.34 14.03
CA ALA A 34 1.79 9.10 13.96
C ALA A 34 1.33 9.60 15.35
N THR A 35 1.78 10.78 15.77
CA THR A 35 1.37 11.40 17.05
C THR A 35 -0.01 12.07 17.00
N ARG A 36 -0.98 11.51 16.28
CA ARG A 36 -2.36 12.03 16.27
C ARG A 36 -3.43 10.95 16.28
N PHE A 37 -3.26 9.95 17.13
CA PHE A 37 -4.33 9.01 17.48
C PHE A 37 -5.29 9.65 18.51
N PHE A 38 -6.06 10.66 18.09
CA PHE A 38 -7.15 11.19 18.92
C PHE A 38 -8.36 10.27 18.71
N LEU A 39 -8.64 9.44 19.72
CA LEU A 39 -9.85 8.63 19.88
C LEU A 39 -11.06 9.14 19.09
N ARG A 40 -11.44 8.43 18.02
CA ARG A 40 -12.78 8.54 17.45
C ARG A 40 -13.33 7.15 17.15
N PRO A 41 -14.07 6.53 18.08
CA PRO A 41 -14.89 5.38 17.72
C PRO A 41 -16.04 5.92 16.87
N THR A 42 -15.87 6.02 15.57
CA THR A 42 -17.01 6.23 14.70
C THR A 42 -17.85 4.97 14.79
N ARG A 43 -19.02 5.13 15.41
CA ARG A 43 -19.99 4.07 15.70
C ARG A 43 -20.60 3.59 14.39
N ASN A 44 -19.80 2.91 13.57
CA ASN A 44 -20.22 2.32 12.31
C ASN A 44 -20.84 3.36 11.34
N ARG A 45 -20.33 4.60 11.33
CA ARG A 45 -20.88 5.71 10.53
C ARG A 45 -19.77 6.51 9.88
N ALA A 46 -19.89 6.73 8.57
CA ALA A 46 -18.94 7.52 7.80
C ALA A 46 -19.25 9.03 7.92
N VAL A 47 -18.29 9.80 8.44
CA VAL A 47 -18.40 11.27 8.56
C VAL A 47 -17.20 11.98 7.97
N THR A 48 -16.00 11.43 8.19
CA THR A 48 -14.74 11.95 7.65
C THR A 48 -14.25 11.11 6.48
N ALA A 49 -13.35 11.65 5.66
CA ALA A 49 -12.71 10.90 4.56
C ALA A 49 -12.01 9.62 5.07
N GLU A 50 -11.32 9.72 6.20
CA GLU A 50 -10.64 8.59 6.86
C GLU A 50 -11.62 7.50 7.33
N ASP A 51 -12.83 7.89 7.78
CA ASP A 51 -13.88 6.92 8.13
C ASP A 51 -14.35 6.13 6.90
N PHE A 52 -14.51 6.80 5.75
CA PHE A 52 -14.87 6.12 4.50
C PHE A 52 -13.77 5.14 4.07
N GLU A 53 -12.50 5.54 4.13
CA GLU A 53 -11.36 4.69 3.81
C GLU A 53 -11.32 3.43 4.71
N THR A 54 -11.53 3.62 6.02
CA THR A 54 -11.57 2.52 7.00
C THR A 54 -12.72 1.56 6.72
N LEU A 55 -13.93 2.08 6.49
CA LEU A 55 -15.12 1.26 6.22
C LEU A 55 -15.00 0.48 4.91
N VAL A 56 -14.34 1.05 3.90
CA VAL A 56 -14.09 0.35 2.64
C VAL A 56 -13.17 -0.85 2.87
N LEU A 57 -12.08 -0.68 3.63
CA LEU A 57 -11.17 -1.77 3.97
C LEU A 57 -11.86 -2.87 4.81
N GLU A 58 -12.79 -2.50 5.70
CA GLU A 58 -13.59 -3.47 6.46
C GLU A 58 -14.58 -4.26 5.59
N SER A 59 -15.06 -3.66 4.49
CA SER A 59 -16.11 -4.26 3.67
C SER A 59 -15.66 -5.53 2.95
N SER A 60 -14.38 -5.63 2.58
CA SER A 60 -13.82 -6.76 1.85
C SER A 60 -12.31 -6.87 2.04
N THR A 61 -11.83 -8.10 2.23
CA THR A 61 -10.39 -8.41 2.30
C THR A 61 -9.69 -8.37 0.93
N GLY A 62 -10.46 -8.23 -0.16
CA GLY A 62 -9.95 -8.13 -1.53
C GLY A 62 -9.49 -6.73 -1.93
N ILE A 63 -9.66 -5.74 -1.04
CA ILE A 63 -9.21 -4.37 -1.26
C ILE A 63 -7.85 -4.21 -0.60
N ALA A 64 -6.89 -3.68 -1.36
CA ALA A 64 -5.57 -3.34 -0.86
C ALA A 64 -5.62 -1.97 -0.17
N ARG A 65 -6.11 -0.97 -0.91
CA ARG A 65 -6.06 0.43 -0.48
C ARG A 65 -7.33 1.17 -0.93
N ALA A 66 -7.68 2.21 -0.19
CA ALA A 66 -8.79 3.08 -0.50
C ALA A 66 -8.40 4.53 -0.20
N LYS A 67 -8.87 5.45 -1.05
CA LYS A 67 -8.71 6.89 -0.84
C LYS A 67 -10.03 7.59 -1.07
N THR A 68 -10.42 8.47 -0.16
CA THR A 68 -11.66 9.23 -0.30
C THR A 68 -11.37 10.66 -0.71
N LEU A 69 -11.97 11.10 -1.81
CA LEU A 69 -11.95 12.47 -2.30
C LEU A 69 -13.32 13.13 -2.04
N PRO A 70 -13.39 14.10 -1.10
CA PRO A 70 -14.61 14.87 -0.89
C PRO A 70 -14.82 15.86 -2.04
N LEU A 71 -16.08 16.17 -2.36
CA LEU A 71 -16.49 17.13 -3.40
C LEU A 71 -16.09 16.73 -4.83
N PHE A 72 -15.54 15.53 -5.03
CA PHE A 72 -15.07 15.06 -6.33
C PHE A 72 -16.19 14.34 -7.09
N ASP A 73 -16.40 14.74 -8.34
CA ASP A 73 -17.28 14.08 -9.30
C ASP A 73 -16.44 13.36 -10.37
N PRO A 74 -16.57 12.04 -10.55
CA PRO A 74 -15.85 11.32 -11.59
C PRO A 74 -16.22 11.73 -13.02
N ALA A 75 -17.39 12.34 -13.25
CA ALA A 75 -17.79 12.80 -14.58
C ALA A 75 -17.15 14.13 -14.98
N GLU A 76 -16.82 14.99 -14.00
CA GLU A 76 -16.23 16.31 -14.20
C GLU A 76 -15.11 16.52 -13.18
N PRO A 77 -13.94 15.87 -13.38
CA PRO A 77 -12.78 16.07 -12.53
C PRO A 77 -12.36 17.55 -12.57
N GLY A 78 -12.30 18.18 -11.39
CA GLY A 78 -11.88 19.58 -11.21
C GLY A 78 -12.98 20.57 -10.82
N VAL A 79 -14.26 20.20 -10.90
CA VAL A 79 -15.36 21.05 -10.40
C VAL A 79 -15.84 20.50 -9.05
N PRO A 80 -15.61 21.21 -7.93
CA PRO A 80 -16.05 20.74 -6.62
C PRO A 80 -17.57 20.79 -6.53
N LYS A 81 -18.21 19.63 -6.33
CA LYS A 81 -19.68 19.54 -6.17
C LYS A 81 -20.05 19.19 -4.72
N PRO A 82 -20.78 20.08 -4.02
CA PRO A 82 -21.22 19.82 -2.65
C PRO A 82 -22.07 18.56 -2.52
N GLY A 83 -21.86 17.80 -1.44
CA GLY A 83 -22.63 16.58 -1.14
C GLY A 83 -22.15 15.33 -1.86
N LEU A 84 -21.15 15.44 -2.73
CA LEU A 84 -20.54 14.31 -3.42
C LEU A 84 -19.28 13.84 -2.71
N VAL A 85 -19.13 12.52 -2.61
CA VAL A 85 -17.96 11.85 -2.07
C VAL A 85 -17.58 10.73 -3.02
N SER A 86 -16.36 10.80 -3.57
CA SER A 86 -15.82 9.75 -4.41
C SER A 86 -14.80 8.94 -3.64
N VAL A 87 -14.97 7.63 -3.66
CA VAL A 87 -14.07 6.68 -3.02
C VAL A 87 -13.34 5.94 -4.12
N ILE A 88 -12.04 6.14 -4.18
CA ILE A 88 -11.12 5.41 -5.05
C ILE A 88 -10.74 4.12 -4.34
N VAL A 89 -10.86 3.01 -5.05
CA VAL A 89 -10.58 1.68 -4.51
C VAL A 89 -9.51 1.03 -5.37
N LEU A 90 -8.46 0.56 -4.72
CA LEU A 90 -7.42 -0.27 -5.31
C LEU A 90 -7.61 -1.72 -4.83
N PRO A 91 -8.03 -2.65 -5.72
CA PRO A 91 -8.07 -4.07 -5.40
C PRO A 91 -6.66 -4.65 -5.18
N LYS A 92 -6.58 -5.74 -4.42
CA LYS A 92 -5.31 -6.45 -4.20
C LYS A 92 -4.71 -6.96 -5.50
N GLY A 93 -3.39 -6.81 -5.62
CA GLY A 93 -2.64 -7.24 -6.80
C GLY A 93 -2.93 -6.44 -8.07
N GLY A 94 -3.48 -5.22 -7.97
CA GLY A 94 -3.70 -4.33 -9.12
C GLY A 94 -4.78 -4.83 -10.09
N ALA A 95 -5.61 -5.79 -9.70
CA ALA A 95 -6.68 -6.30 -10.55
C ALA A 95 -7.76 -5.22 -10.79
N PRO A 96 -8.44 -5.24 -11.96
CA PRO A 96 -9.53 -4.31 -12.23
C PRO A 96 -10.67 -4.50 -11.23
N LEU A 97 -11.36 -3.41 -10.90
CA LEU A 97 -12.42 -3.46 -9.90
C LEU A 97 -13.64 -4.22 -10.43
N SER A 98 -13.85 -5.45 -9.92
CA SER A 98 -15.01 -6.24 -10.32
C SER A 98 -16.33 -5.59 -9.91
N LEU A 99 -17.38 -5.75 -10.73
CA LEU A 99 -18.71 -5.22 -10.46
C LEU A 99 -19.30 -5.74 -9.13
N ALA A 100 -18.97 -6.98 -8.76
CA ALA A 100 -19.39 -7.59 -7.49
C ALA A 100 -18.76 -6.87 -6.29
N LEU A 101 -17.44 -6.66 -6.30
CA LEU A 101 -16.74 -5.92 -5.25
C LEU A 101 -17.23 -4.48 -5.16
N ARG A 102 -17.41 -3.82 -6.31
CA ARG A 102 -17.94 -2.45 -6.36
C ARG A 102 -19.35 -2.35 -5.74
N THR A 103 -20.19 -3.35 -5.97
CA THR A 103 -21.56 -3.38 -5.42
C THR A 103 -21.56 -3.66 -3.93
N GLN A 104 -20.76 -4.62 -3.48
CA GLN A 104 -20.58 -4.92 -2.06
C GLN A 104 -20.09 -3.69 -1.26
N VAL A 105 -19.06 -2.99 -1.76
CA VAL A 105 -18.54 -1.77 -1.12
C VAL A 105 -19.63 -0.70 -1.09
N ARG A 106 -20.40 -0.55 -2.18
CA ARG A 106 -21.50 0.43 -2.25
C ARG A 106 -22.55 0.19 -1.20
N GLU A 107 -23.05 -1.04 -1.10
CA GLU A 107 -24.08 -1.42 -0.13
C GLU A 107 -23.57 -1.26 1.31
N TYR A 108 -22.31 -1.61 1.55
CA TYR A 108 -21.67 -1.46 2.86
C TYR A 108 -21.57 0.02 3.29
N LEU A 109 -21.24 0.92 2.35
CA LEU A 109 -21.17 2.35 2.62
C LEU A 109 -22.55 3.01 2.70
N ASP A 110 -23.49 2.62 1.84
CA ASP A 110 -24.85 3.19 1.80
C ASP A 110 -25.60 2.97 3.12
N ALA A 111 -25.39 1.83 3.78
CA ALA A 111 -25.97 1.55 5.10
C ALA A 111 -25.42 2.45 6.23
N ARG A 112 -24.28 3.12 6.01
CA ARG A 112 -23.49 3.82 7.05
C ARG A 112 -23.22 5.29 6.74
N ARG A 113 -23.70 5.81 5.60
CA ARG A 113 -23.46 7.18 5.15
C ARG A 113 -24.40 8.20 5.79
N LEU A 114 -24.11 9.48 5.57
CA LEU A 114 -25.05 10.57 5.80
C LEU A 114 -26.08 10.60 4.67
N VAL A 115 -27.36 10.84 5.01
CA VAL A 115 -28.50 10.81 4.07
C VAL A 115 -28.29 11.77 2.89
N THR A 116 -27.66 12.92 3.14
CA THR A 116 -27.43 13.99 2.16
C THR A 116 -26.21 13.77 1.26
N THR A 117 -25.49 12.65 1.41
CA THR A 117 -24.24 12.39 0.68
C THR A 117 -24.47 11.40 -0.46
N ILE A 118 -24.05 11.74 -1.67
CA ILE A 118 -24.00 10.84 -2.81
C ILE A 118 -22.59 10.24 -2.87
N ILE A 119 -22.50 8.92 -3.00
CA ILE A 119 -21.22 8.19 -3.00
C ILE A 119 -20.97 7.60 -4.38
N TYR A 120 -19.79 7.90 -4.93
CA TYR A 120 -19.25 7.20 -6.09
C TYR A 120 -18.11 6.28 -5.67
N ILE A 121 -18.09 5.08 -6.24
CA ILE A 121 -16.96 4.16 -6.10
C ILE A 121 -16.31 4.08 -7.46
N VAL A 122 -15.04 4.46 -7.49
CA VAL A 122 -14.20 4.59 -8.68
C VAL A 122 -12.97 3.71 -8.47
N GLU A 123 -12.42 3.17 -9.54
CA GLU A 123 -11.11 2.50 -9.47
C GLU A 123 -9.97 3.51 -9.54
N ALA A 124 -8.79 3.13 -9.07
CA ALA A 124 -7.61 3.96 -9.24
C ALA A 124 -7.23 4.04 -10.73
N GLU A 125 -6.96 5.24 -11.21
CA GLU A 125 -6.45 5.43 -12.57
C GLU A 125 -4.93 5.29 -12.56
N PHE A 126 -4.38 4.59 -13.55
CA PHE A 126 -2.95 4.34 -13.64
C PHE A 126 -2.30 5.22 -14.71
N ILE A 127 -1.23 5.92 -14.35
CA ILE A 127 -0.38 6.64 -15.30
C ILE A 127 0.81 5.75 -15.62
N SER A 128 0.99 5.43 -16.90
CA SER A 128 2.16 4.71 -17.39
C SER A 128 3.42 5.55 -17.20
N VAL A 129 4.38 5.02 -16.44
CA VAL A 129 5.72 5.57 -16.26
C VAL A 129 6.73 4.62 -16.89
N ASP A 130 7.53 5.15 -17.80
CA ASP A 130 8.67 4.45 -18.38
C ASP A 130 9.94 4.84 -17.64
N VAL A 131 10.76 3.84 -17.32
CA VAL A 131 12.03 4.03 -16.61
C VAL A 131 13.18 3.53 -17.48
N SER A 132 14.08 4.44 -17.78
CA SER A 132 15.28 4.14 -18.56
C SER A 132 16.48 4.77 -17.87
N VAL A 133 17.41 3.91 -17.42
CA VAL A 133 18.50 4.32 -16.53
C VAL A 133 19.83 3.71 -16.97
N THR A 134 20.89 4.51 -16.85
CA THR A 134 22.29 4.13 -17.05
C THR A 134 23.01 4.22 -15.72
N VAL A 135 23.54 3.10 -15.25
CA VAL A 135 24.21 2.99 -13.95
C VAL A 135 25.65 2.53 -14.11
N VAL A 136 26.53 3.09 -13.30
CA VAL A 136 27.93 2.66 -13.17
C VAL A 136 28.00 1.66 -12.03
N LYS A 137 28.53 0.48 -12.32
CA LYS A 137 28.71 -0.57 -11.30
C LYS A 137 30.00 -0.39 -10.52
N THR A 138 30.06 -0.94 -9.31
CA THR A 138 31.34 -1.04 -8.58
C THR A 138 32.25 -2.09 -9.23
N PRO A 139 33.58 -1.99 -9.05
CA PRO A 139 34.54 -2.96 -9.61
C PRO A 139 34.28 -4.41 -9.18
N GLU A 140 33.72 -4.61 -7.99
CA GLU A 140 33.42 -5.92 -7.41
C GLU A 140 32.08 -6.49 -7.88
N ALA A 141 31.22 -5.67 -8.51
CA ALA A 141 29.86 -6.07 -8.88
C ALA A 141 29.79 -6.79 -10.24
N ASN A 142 29.01 -7.88 -10.27
CA ASN A 142 28.69 -8.61 -11.49
C ASN A 142 27.48 -7.97 -12.18
N SER A 143 27.66 -7.46 -13.40
CA SER A 143 26.59 -6.82 -14.19
C SER A 143 25.43 -7.77 -14.51
N VAL A 144 25.70 -9.07 -14.65
CA VAL A 144 24.67 -10.08 -14.98
C VAL A 144 23.70 -10.30 -13.81
N GLU A 145 24.17 -10.16 -12.57
CA GLU A 145 23.34 -10.29 -11.36
C GLU A 145 22.72 -8.96 -10.94
N LEU A 146 23.41 -7.85 -11.24
CA LEU A 146 22.98 -6.51 -10.86
C LEU A 146 21.77 -6.04 -11.69
N GLU A 147 21.74 -6.31 -13.00
CA GLU A 147 20.62 -5.89 -13.86
C GLU A 147 19.25 -6.42 -13.39
N PRO A 148 19.04 -7.73 -13.18
CA PRO A 148 17.76 -8.25 -12.70
C PRO A 148 17.44 -7.76 -11.28
N ARG A 149 18.45 -7.50 -10.45
CA ARG A 149 18.26 -6.95 -9.09
C ARG A 149 17.73 -5.51 -9.16
N ILE A 150 18.34 -4.66 -9.98
CA ILE A 150 17.88 -3.26 -10.19
C ILE A 150 16.45 -3.28 -10.72
N ARG A 151 16.16 -4.10 -11.73
CA ARG A 151 14.83 -4.22 -12.30
C ARG A 151 13.78 -4.55 -11.25
N LYS A 152 14.04 -5.55 -10.41
CA LYS A 152 13.13 -5.97 -9.33
C LYS A 152 12.92 -4.87 -8.29
N ILE A 153 13.96 -4.08 -7.97
CA ILE A 153 13.87 -2.95 -7.04
C ILE A 153 12.98 -1.84 -7.62
N ILE A 154 13.13 -1.55 -8.91
CA ILE A 154 12.28 -0.57 -9.60
C ILE A 154 10.82 -1.07 -9.64
N GLU A 155 10.59 -2.34 -9.96
CA GLU A 155 9.25 -2.95 -9.94
C GLU A 155 8.59 -2.84 -8.55
N GLU A 156 9.32 -3.14 -7.47
CA GLU A 156 8.81 -2.99 -6.10
C GLU A 156 8.57 -1.52 -5.72
N PHE A 157 9.40 -0.59 -6.21
CA PHE A 157 9.23 0.84 -5.96
C PHE A 157 7.95 1.40 -6.59
N PHE A 158 7.60 0.93 -7.79
CA PHE A 158 6.37 1.31 -8.50
C PHE A 158 5.16 0.43 -8.17
N ASP A 159 5.27 -0.50 -7.21
CA ASP A 159 4.14 -1.29 -6.76
C ASP A 159 3.08 -0.37 -6.10
N PRO A 160 1.82 -0.38 -6.57
CA PRO A 160 0.79 0.52 -6.06
C PRO A 160 0.30 0.16 -4.64
N GLU A 161 0.48 -1.09 -4.21
CA GLU A 161 0.09 -1.59 -2.89
C GLU A 161 1.19 -1.36 -1.85
N PHE A 162 2.47 -1.54 -2.21
CA PHE A 162 3.58 -1.53 -1.26
C PHE A 162 4.66 -0.48 -1.50
N GLY A 163 4.82 0.01 -2.73
CA GLY A 163 5.90 0.89 -3.17
C GLY A 163 5.85 2.33 -2.64
N GLY A 164 6.57 3.22 -3.32
CA GLY A 164 6.63 4.65 -3.01
C GLY A 164 7.67 5.08 -1.97
N ASN A 165 8.40 4.15 -1.34
CA ASN A 165 9.53 4.48 -0.48
C ASN A 165 10.81 3.80 -1.01
N PRO A 166 11.85 4.58 -1.40
CA PRO A 166 13.04 4.00 -2.00
C PRO A 166 13.85 3.15 -1.03
N ALA A 167 13.88 3.52 0.26
CA ALA A 167 14.61 2.77 1.27
C ALA A 167 14.01 1.39 1.53
N LEU A 168 12.69 1.30 1.59
CA LEU A 168 11.96 0.05 1.87
C LEU A 168 11.98 -0.91 0.69
N ALA A 169 11.86 -0.38 -0.54
CA ALA A 169 11.94 -1.19 -1.75
C ALA A 169 13.31 -1.91 -1.84
N VAL A 170 14.40 -1.18 -1.60
CA VAL A 170 15.75 -1.76 -1.62
C VAL A 170 15.93 -2.78 -0.49
N SER A 171 15.52 -2.45 0.74
CA SER A 171 15.70 -3.34 1.89
C SER A 171 14.89 -4.63 1.79
N TYR A 172 13.70 -4.57 1.18
CA TYR A 172 12.88 -5.75 0.91
C TYR A 172 13.53 -6.66 -0.13
N VAL A 173 13.97 -6.12 -1.27
CA VAL A 173 14.59 -6.94 -2.33
C VAL A 173 15.95 -7.47 -1.90
N ALA A 174 16.70 -6.71 -1.10
CA ALA A 174 17.95 -7.17 -0.48
C ALA A 174 17.75 -8.22 0.63
N GLY A 175 16.50 -8.46 1.07
CA GLY A 175 16.19 -9.41 2.13
C GLY A 175 16.62 -8.94 3.53
N ILE A 176 16.88 -7.65 3.71
CA ILE A 176 17.27 -7.05 4.99
C ILE A 176 16.04 -6.83 5.88
N SER A 177 14.88 -6.53 5.26
CA SER A 177 13.60 -6.33 5.96
C SER A 177 12.45 -7.05 5.26
N GLU A 178 11.50 -7.57 6.03
CA GLU A 178 10.24 -8.13 5.51
C GLU A 178 9.16 -7.05 5.29
N ASP A 179 9.41 -5.83 5.75
CA ASP A 179 8.48 -4.70 5.63
C ASP A 179 8.57 -4.08 4.22
N ARG A 180 7.52 -4.25 3.39
CA ARG A 180 7.49 -3.71 2.02
C ARG A 180 7.13 -2.23 1.90
N GLY A 181 6.41 -1.68 2.88
CA GLY A 181 5.94 -0.29 2.87
C GLY A 181 4.42 -0.18 2.88
N THR A 182 3.95 1.06 2.82
CA THR A 182 2.52 1.43 2.91
C THR A 182 1.87 1.74 1.56
N GLY A 183 2.62 1.56 0.47
CA GLY A 183 2.18 1.87 -0.90
C GLY A 183 2.33 3.35 -1.27
N TRP A 184 2.20 3.61 -2.57
CA TRP A 184 2.31 4.95 -3.15
C TRP A 184 1.22 5.90 -2.64
N GLU A 185 1.56 7.10 -2.18
CA GLU A 185 0.54 8.07 -1.73
C GLU A 185 -0.25 8.62 -2.93
N PHE A 186 -1.58 8.54 -2.88
CA PHE A 186 -2.43 9.08 -3.96
C PHE A 186 -2.17 10.58 -4.18
N GLY A 187 -1.97 10.99 -5.43
CA GLY A 187 -1.60 12.37 -5.80
C GLY A 187 -0.15 12.75 -5.53
N ARG A 188 0.70 11.83 -5.07
CA ARG A 188 2.14 12.09 -4.96
C ARG A 188 2.79 11.95 -6.32
N ASN A 189 3.45 13.01 -6.76
CA ASN A 189 4.24 13.02 -7.99
C ASN A 189 5.43 12.06 -7.89
N VAL A 190 5.84 11.51 -9.03
CA VAL A 190 7.10 10.73 -9.13
C VAL A 190 8.24 11.71 -9.36
N TYR A 191 9.14 11.79 -8.39
CA TYR A 191 10.31 12.66 -8.51
C TYR A 191 11.52 11.89 -9.04
N ARG A 192 12.22 12.51 -9.98
CA ARG A 192 13.48 11.98 -10.51
C ARG A 192 14.55 11.80 -9.42
N SER A 193 14.56 12.68 -8.40
CA SER A 193 15.46 12.57 -7.24
C SER A 193 15.23 11.30 -6.43
N GLU A 194 14.00 10.80 -6.35
CA GLU A 194 13.69 9.55 -5.64
C GLU A 194 14.21 8.34 -6.39
N LEU A 195 14.23 8.39 -7.73
CA LEU A 195 14.86 7.35 -8.55
C LEU A 195 16.38 7.36 -8.40
N PHE A 196 17.01 8.54 -8.31
CA PHE A 196 18.44 8.62 -7.98
C PHE A 196 18.72 8.02 -6.60
N GLU A 197 17.96 8.41 -5.58
CA GLU A 197 18.12 7.85 -4.23
C GLU A 197 17.90 6.33 -4.21
N LEU A 198 16.89 5.84 -4.93
CA LEU A 198 16.59 4.41 -5.04
C LEU A 198 17.79 3.64 -5.61
N LEU A 199 18.38 4.12 -6.70
CA LEU A 199 19.47 3.46 -7.41
C LEU A 199 20.80 3.53 -6.64
N GLU A 200 21.10 4.67 -6.02
CA GLU A 200 22.32 4.84 -5.20
C GLU A 200 22.33 3.96 -3.95
N ARG A 201 21.15 3.58 -3.44
CA ARG A 201 21.02 2.67 -2.29
C ARG A 201 21.31 1.20 -2.64
N ILE A 202 21.40 0.83 -3.91
CA ILE A 202 21.55 -0.55 -4.34
C ILE A 202 23.01 -0.99 -4.17
N ASP A 203 23.24 -2.08 -3.43
CA ASP A 203 24.58 -2.64 -3.30
C ASP A 203 25.13 -3.06 -4.68
N GLY A 204 26.30 -2.53 -5.04
CA GLY A 204 26.97 -2.80 -6.31
C GLY A 204 26.78 -1.73 -7.38
N VAL A 205 25.99 -0.68 -7.09
CA VAL A 205 25.97 0.56 -7.87
C VAL A 205 26.96 1.54 -7.23
N ASP A 206 27.87 2.10 -8.03
CA ASP A 206 28.78 3.16 -7.58
C ASP A 206 28.08 4.51 -7.66
N HIS A 207 27.56 4.84 -8.85
CA HIS A 207 26.73 6.02 -9.08
C HIS A 207 25.83 5.85 -10.31
N VAL A 208 24.83 6.73 -10.42
CA VAL A 208 23.97 6.81 -11.60
C VAL A 208 24.56 7.82 -12.58
N ASP A 209 24.84 7.39 -13.81
CA ASP A 209 25.38 8.26 -14.86
C ASP A 209 24.27 9.12 -15.46
N GLU A 210 23.18 8.47 -15.89
CA GLU A 210 22.05 9.15 -16.51
C GLU A 210 20.73 8.43 -16.25
N ILE A 211 19.66 9.19 -16.10
CA ILE A 211 18.28 8.69 -16.20
C ILE A 211 17.69 9.29 -17.47
N THR A 212 17.39 8.49 -18.48
CA THR A 212 16.79 8.97 -19.73
C THR A 212 15.31 9.24 -19.55
N LEU A 213 14.61 8.35 -18.83
CA LEU A 213 13.18 8.46 -18.53
C LEU A 213 12.90 8.16 -17.05
N PRO A 214 12.04 8.96 -16.38
CA PRO A 214 11.34 10.13 -16.91
C PRO A 214 12.24 11.37 -17.04
N VAL A 215 12.00 12.18 -18.08
CA VAL A 215 12.77 13.41 -18.38
C VAL A 215 12.51 14.51 -17.33
N ALA A 216 11.31 14.52 -16.74
CA ALA A 216 10.88 15.47 -15.74
C ALA A 216 10.04 14.77 -14.66
N THR A 217 9.65 15.51 -13.62
CA THR A 217 8.68 15.03 -12.63
C THR A 217 7.38 14.63 -13.31
N VAL A 218 6.92 13.42 -13.05
CA VAL A 218 5.61 12.96 -13.54
C VAL A 218 4.56 13.47 -12.55
N HIS A 219 3.70 14.37 -13.04
CA HIS A 219 2.60 14.90 -12.25
C HIS A 219 1.49 13.86 -12.16
N ILE A 220 1.01 13.62 -10.93
CA ILE A 220 -0.01 12.62 -10.63
C ILE A 220 -1.13 13.31 -9.86
N GLU A 221 -2.35 13.18 -10.36
CA GLU A 221 -3.53 13.74 -9.70
C GLU A 221 -3.94 12.90 -8.48
N GLU A 222 -4.76 13.46 -7.59
CA GLU A 222 -5.19 12.80 -6.35
C GLU A 222 -5.95 11.47 -6.54
N TYR A 223 -6.43 11.20 -7.76
CA TYR A 223 -7.11 9.96 -8.13
C TYR A 223 -6.26 8.97 -8.94
N GLN A 224 -5.01 9.35 -9.24
CA GLN A 224 -4.09 8.58 -10.06
C GLN A 224 -2.99 7.92 -9.23
N LEU A 225 -2.45 6.83 -9.77
CA LEU A 225 -1.28 6.11 -9.26
C LEU A 225 -0.30 5.87 -10.42
N PRO A 226 1.01 5.86 -10.18
CA PRO A 226 1.97 5.49 -11.20
C PRO A 226 1.95 3.98 -11.42
N GLU A 227 2.06 3.56 -12.68
CA GLU A 227 2.24 2.16 -13.08
C GLU A 227 3.45 2.05 -14.00
N LEU A 228 4.33 1.10 -13.71
CA LEU A 228 5.52 0.86 -14.49
C LEU A 228 5.20 0.08 -15.76
N GLN A 229 5.46 0.67 -16.94
CA GLN A 229 5.26 -0.04 -18.21
C GLN A 229 6.54 -0.66 -18.75
N ASN A 230 7.59 0.15 -18.92
CA ASN A 230 8.85 -0.32 -19.47
C ASN A 230 10.01 0.00 -18.55
N VAL A 231 10.89 -0.99 -18.38
CA VAL A 231 12.16 -0.85 -17.66
C VAL A 231 13.30 -1.19 -18.58
N SER A 232 14.20 -0.24 -18.79
CA SER A 232 15.47 -0.46 -19.48
C SER A 232 16.61 -0.05 -18.56
N VAL A 233 17.53 -0.99 -18.30
CA VAL A 233 18.70 -0.76 -17.45
C VAL A 233 19.94 -1.00 -18.29
N THR A 234 20.79 0.02 -18.40
CA THR A 234 22.10 -0.09 -19.03
C THR A 234 23.16 -0.01 -17.95
N ILE A 235 24.05 -0.99 -17.89
CA ILE A 235 25.14 -1.03 -16.91
C ILE A 235 26.44 -0.75 -17.63
N ILE A 236 27.14 0.30 -17.18
CA ILE A 236 28.47 0.67 -17.63
C ILE A 236 29.51 0.43 -16.52
N THR A 237 30.78 0.40 -16.91
CA THR A 237 31.92 0.02 -16.04
C THR A 237 32.82 1.21 -15.80
#